data_AF-A0AA47MZ96-F1
#
_entry.id   AF-A0AA47MZ96-F1
#
_cell.length_a   1.000
_cell.length_b   1.000
_cell.length_c   1.000
_cell.angle_alpha   90.00
_cell.angle_beta   90.00
_cell.angle_gamma   90.00
#
_symmetry.space_group_name_H-M   'P 1'
#
loop_
_entity.id
_entity.type
_entity.pdbx_description
1 polymer ?
#
loop_
_entity_poly.entity_id
_entity_poly.type
_entity_poly.pdbx_seq_one_letter_code
_entity_poly.pdbx_strand_id
1 'polypeptide(L)'
;MEPADVPDNLQLEMIDLQSNDELKAKFNSVPLLEFYKLYVTSKDFPNLRRHAQRFAAVFGTTYCCEQFFSKLTLAKTRFRSRLTDSNLENQLRVASSSQPADLARLIRAKQLQPSH
;
A
#
# COMPACT_ATOMS: atom_id res chain seq x y z
N MET A 1 9.09 -22.56 -10.20
CA MET A 1 7.63 -22.76 -10.29
C MET A 1 7.40 -23.39 -11.64
N GLU A 2 6.94 -24.62 -11.67
CA GLU A 2 6.70 -25.32 -12.93
C GLU A 2 5.44 -24.73 -13.58
N PRO A 3 5.35 -24.68 -14.92
CA PRO A 3 4.14 -24.24 -15.61
C PRO A 3 2.89 -25.02 -15.17
N ALA A 4 3.03 -26.27 -14.75
CA ALA A 4 1.92 -27.07 -14.24
C ALA A 4 1.33 -26.56 -12.90
N ASP A 5 2.08 -25.72 -12.16
CA ASP A 5 1.66 -25.20 -10.85
C ASP A 5 0.83 -23.90 -10.95
N VAL A 6 0.69 -23.33 -12.15
CA VAL A 6 -0.12 -22.12 -12.36
C VAL A 6 -1.48 -22.43 -12.99
N PRO A 7 -2.51 -21.60 -12.69
CA PRO A 7 -3.80 -21.68 -13.35
C PRO A 7 -3.69 -21.80 -14.86
N ASP A 8 -4.54 -22.61 -15.49
CA ASP A 8 -4.50 -22.90 -16.94
C ASP A 8 -4.46 -21.63 -17.80
N ASN A 9 -5.16 -20.57 -17.38
CA ASN A 9 -5.20 -19.29 -18.08
C ASN A 9 -3.90 -18.46 -17.99
N LEU A 10 -2.90 -18.93 -17.25
CA LEU A 10 -1.58 -18.32 -17.08
C LEU A 10 -0.44 -19.19 -17.61
N GLN A 11 -0.69 -20.48 -17.88
CA GLN A 11 0.37 -21.44 -18.23
C GLN A 11 1.15 -21.02 -19.48
N LEU A 12 0.44 -20.68 -20.57
CA LEU A 12 1.07 -20.26 -21.84
C LEU A 12 1.87 -18.96 -21.67
N GLU A 13 1.27 -17.95 -21.05
CA GLU A 13 1.94 -16.68 -20.78
C GLU A 13 3.17 -16.86 -19.89
N MET A 14 3.13 -17.80 -18.94
CA MET A 14 4.29 -18.10 -18.09
C MET A 14 5.39 -18.85 -18.83
N ILE A 15 5.05 -19.77 -19.73
CA ILE A 15 6.02 -20.43 -20.62
C ILE A 15 6.69 -19.40 -21.53
N ASP A 16 5.92 -18.49 -22.13
CA ASP A 16 6.45 -17.44 -23.00
C ASP A 16 7.39 -16.50 -22.23
N LEU A 17 7.00 -16.12 -21.00
CA LEU A 17 7.85 -15.29 -20.14
C LEU A 17 9.15 -16.02 -19.75
N GLN A 18 9.07 -17.31 -19.42
CA GLN A 18 10.21 -18.14 -19.01
C GLN A 18 11.07 -18.63 -20.19
N SER A 19 10.60 -18.59 -21.42
CA SER A 19 11.42 -18.92 -22.58
C SER A 19 12.27 -17.73 -23.06
N ASN A 20 11.92 -16.51 -22.66
CA ASN A 20 12.63 -15.31 -23.04
C ASN A 20 13.75 -14.96 -22.05
N ASP A 21 15.00 -15.20 -22.47
CA ASP A 21 16.17 -14.96 -21.62
C ASP A 21 16.45 -13.47 -21.36
N GLU A 22 16.05 -12.58 -22.26
CA GLU A 22 16.14 -11.14 -22.01
C GLU A 22 15.19 -10.72 -20.89
N LEU A 23 13.94 -11.21 -20.91
CA LEU A 23 12.98 -10.95 -19.85
C LEU A 23 13.43 -11.54 -18.51
N LYS A 24 14.04 -12.73 -18.50
CA LYS A 24 14.68 -13.27 -17.28
C LYS A 24 15.80 -12.38 -16.77
N ALA A 25 16.66 -11.88 -17.66
CA ALA A 25 17.73 -10.97 -17.26
C ALA A 25 17.14 -9.69 -16.68
N LYS A 26 16.09 -9.13 -17.30
CA LYS A 26 15.39 -7.94 -16.80
C LYS A 26 14.77 -8.18 -15.43
N PHE A 27 14.09 -9.30 -15.23
CA PHE A 27 13.48 -9.68 -13.96
C PHE A 27 14.46 -9.63 -12.79
N ASN A 28 15.71 -10.06 -13.00
CA ASN A 28 16.75 -10.03 -11.97
C ASN A 28 17.45 -8.67 -11.82
N SER A 29 17.24 -7.74 -12.76
CA SER A 29 17.97 -6.47 -12.82
C SER A 29 17.17 -5.26 -12.33
N VAL A 30 15.83 -5.33 -12.30
CA VAL A 30 14.95 -4.22 -11.91
C VAL A 30 14.01 -4.63 -10.78
N PRO A 31 13.50 -3.67 -9.97
CA PRO A 31 12.50 -3.95 -8.96
C PRO A 31 11.26 -4.65 -9.53
N LEU A 32 10.67 -5.57 -8.78
CA LEU A 32 9.57 -6.43 -9.24
C LEU A 32 8.38 -5.65 -9.84
N LEU A 33 7.96 -4.57 -9.18
CA LEU A 33 6.84 -3.76 -9.65
C LEU A 33 7.18 -3.01 -10.95
N GLU A 34 8.44 -2.60 -11.11
CA GLU A 34 8.93 -1.94 -12.31
C GLU A 34 9.05 -2.93 -13.48
N PHE A 35 9.48 -4.16 -13.20
CA PHE A 35 9.47 -5.25 -14.18
C PHE A 35 8.08 -5.49 -14.76
N TYR A 36 7.08 -5.72 -13.90
CA TYR A 36 5.70 -5.97 -14.34
C TYR A 36 5.08 -4.75 -15.04
N LYS A 37 5.51 -3.54 -14.70
CA LYS A 37 5.03 -2.31 -15.34
C LYS A 37 5.58 -2.15 -16.76
N LEU A 38 6.87 -2.40 -16.95
CA LEU A 38 7.59 -2.12 -18.20
C LEU A 38 7.52 -3.27 -19.21
N TYR A 39 7.61 -4.52 -18.75
CA TYR A 39 7.83 -5.68 -19.63
C TYR A 39 6.64 -6.63 -19.73
N VAL A 40 5.71 -6.60 -18.76
CA VAL A 40 4.49 -7.42 -18.78
C VAL A 40 3.32 -6.58 -19.34
N THR A 41 3.31 -6.46 -20.67
CA THR A 41 2.33 -5.62 -21.39
C THR A 41 0.96 -6.29 -21.47
N SER A 42 -0.10 -5.50 -21.65
CA SER A 42 -1.46 -6.05 -21.83
C SER A 42 -1.66 -6.72 -23.19
N LYS A 43 -0.74 -6.53 -24.14
CA LYS A 43 -0.79 -7.13 -25.47
C LYS A 43 -0.22 -8.55 -25.43
N ASP A 44 0.92 -8.71 -24.78
CA ASP A 44 1.69 -9.96 -24.81
C ASP A 44 1.35 -10.85 -23.60
N PHE A 45 1.02 -10.25 -22.45
CA PHE A 45 0.77 -10.97 -21.19
C PHE A 45 -0.48 -10.45 -20.45
N PRO A 46 -1.68 -10.48 -21.08
CA PRO A 46 -2.88 -9.88 -20.52
C PRO A 46 -3.32 -10.49 -19.18
N ASN A 47 -3.22 -11.81 -19.00
CA ASN A 47 -3.66 -12.48 -17.78
C ASN A 47 -2.64 -12.29 -16.65
N LEU A 48 -1.35 -12.43 -16.95
CA LEU A 48 -0.27 -12.24 -16.00
C LEU A 48 -0.23 -10.79 -15.50
N ARG A 49 -0.44 -9.81 -16.40
CA ARG A 49 -0.55 -8.40 -16.01
C ARG A 49 -1.68 -8.17 -15.02
N ARG A 50 -2.87 -8.70 -15.31
CA ARG A 50 -4.04 -8.59 -14.41
C ARG A 50 -3.75 -9.23 -13.06
N HIS A 51 -3.08 -10.37 -13.05
CA HIS A 51 -2.68 -11.07 -11.83
C HIS A 51 -1.70 -10.22 -11.01
N ALA A 52 -0.62 -9.72 -11.63
CA ALA A 52 0.37 -8.86 -10.99
C ALA A 52 -0.27 -7.59 -10.39
N GLN A 53 -1.22 -6.97 -11.10
CA GLN A 53 -1.95 -5.81 -10.59
C GLN A 53 -2.77 -6.13 -9.33
N ARG A 54 -3.44 -7.29 -9.30
CA ARG A 54 -4.20 -7.72 -8.10
C ARG A 54 -3.29 -7.92 -6.91
N PHE A 55 -2.15 -8.59 -7.10
CA PHE A 55 -1.18 -8.77 -6.03
C PHE A 55 -0.60 -7.44 -5.56
N ALA A 56 -0.19 -6.56 -6.48
CA ALA A 56 0.31 -5.23 -6.13
C ALA A 56 -0.72 -4.42 -5.32
N ALA A 57 -2.00 -4.50 -5.68
CA ALA A 57 -3.09 -3.86 -4.94
C ALA A 57 -3.25 -4.44 -3.54
N VAL A 58 -3.25 -5.77 -3.38
CA VAL A 58 -3.35 -6.45 -2.08
C VAL A 58 -2.18 -6.08 -1.17
N PHE A 59 -0.95 -6.06 -1.69
CA PHE A 59 0.21 -5.62 -0.92
C PHE A 59 0.07 -4.16 -0.48
N GLY A 60 -0.36 -3.27 -1.37
CA GLY A 60 -0.58 -1.86 -1.06
C GLY A 60 -1.66 -1.66 0.01
N THR A 61 -2.80 -2.33 -0.09
CA THR A 61 -3.90 -2.17 0.86
C THR A 61 -3.60 -2.82 2.21
N THR A 62 -3.01 -4.02 2.21
CA THR A 62 -2.63 -4.71 3.46
C THR A 62 -1.61 -3.88 4.23
N TYR A 63 -0.56 -3.39 3.57
CA TYR A 63 0.42 -2.51 4.20
C TYR A 63 -0.24 -1.24 4.76
N CYS A 64 -1.10 -0.58 3.99
CA CYS A 64 -1.83 0.60 4.46
C CYS A 64 -2.70 0.28 5.68
N CYS A 65 -3.42 -0.85 5.68
CA CYS A 65 -4.23 -1.30 6.80
C CYS A 65 -3.38 -1.61 8.04
N GLU A 66 -2.26 -2.32 7.89
CA GLU A 66 -1.34 -2.63 8.99
C GLU A 66 -0.74 -1.36 9.59
N GLN A 67 -0.26 -0.43 8.76
CA GLN A 67 0.23 0.87 9.21
C GLN A 67 -0.85 1.67 9.92
N PHE A 68 -2.07 1.63 9.41
CA PHE A 68 -3.24 2.26 10.03
C PHE A 68 -3.55 1.66 11.41
N PHE A 69 -3.59 0.33 11.53
CA PHE A 69 -3.82 -0.35 12.82
C PHE A 69 -2.67 -0.13 13.81
N SER A 70 -1.43 -0.06 13.34
CA SER A 70 -0.27 0.27 14.17
C SER A 70 -0.37 1.68 14.74
N LYS A 71 -0.68 2.68 13.90
CA LYS A 71 -0.94 4.06 14.33
C LYS A 71 -2.09 4.15 15.34
N LEU A 72 -3.17 3.43 15.09
CA LEU A 72 -4.31 3.32 16.02
C LEU A 72 -3.90 2.74 17.36
N THR A 73 -3.11 1.67 17.36
CA THR A 73 -2.64 1.01 18.58
C THR A 73 -1.76 1.95 19.39
N LEU A 74 -0.86 2.69 18.74
CA LEU A 74 -0.03 3.71 19.38
C LEU A 74 -0.88 4.84 19.98
N ALA A 75 -1.87 5.36 19.24
CA ALA A 75 -2.78 6.40 19.71
C ALA A 75 -3.61 5.93 20.92
N LYS A 76 -4.15 4.71 20.88
CA LYS A 76 -4.88 4.07 21.99
C LYS A 76 -4.01 3.91 23.25
N THR A 77 -2.72 3.61 23.08
CA THR A 77 -1.82 3.37 24.21
C THR A 77 -1.41 4.67 24.90
N ARG A 78 -1.28 5.79 24.16
CA ARG A 78 -0.87 7.09 24.73
C ARG A 78 -2.00 7.90 25.37
N PHE A 79 -3.24 7.80 24.87
CA PHE A 79 -4.36 8.60 25.37
C PHE A 79 -5.48 7.71 25.92
N ARG A 80 -5.30 7.16 27.13
CA ARG A 80 -6.33 6.41 27.87
C ARG A 80 -7.40 7.32 28.49
N SER A 81 -8.16 8.02 27.65
CA SER A 81 -9.32 8.80 28.12
C SER A 81 -10.46 8.67 27.11
N ARG A 82 -11.33 7.66 27.31
CA ARG A 82 -12.63 7.47 26.64
C ARG A 82 -12.61 7.66 25.12
N LEU A 83 -12.27 6.60 24.39
CA LEU A 83 -12.51 6.54 22.94
C LEU A 83 -14.03 6.58 22.69
N THR A 84 -14.50 7.60 22.00
CA THR A 84 -15.85 7.70 21.45
C THR A 84 -15.71 7.68 19.93
N ASP A 85 -16.71 7.19 19.19
CA ASP A 85 -16.61 7.05 17.73
C ASP A 85 -16.16 8.35 17.05
N SER A 86 -16.64 9.50 17.52
CA SER A 86 -16.24 10.82 17.02
C SER A 86 -14.76 11.17 17.28
N ASN A 87 -14.21 10.84 18.45
CA ASN A 87 -12.79 11.14 18.71
C ASN A 87 -11.85 10.15 18.02
N LEU A 88 -12.29 8.92 17.79
CA LEU A 88 -11.58 7.93 17.00
C LEU A 88 -11.49 8.37 15.54
N GLU A 89 -12.60 8.79 14.94
CA GLU A 89 -12.63 9.28 13.55
C GLU A 89 -11.69 10.48 13.35
N ASN A 90 -11.70 11.43 14.28
CA ASN A 90 -10.83 12.61 14.22
C ASN A 90 -9.34 12.23 14.34
N GLN A 91 -8.99 11.34 15.25
CA GLN A 91 -7.61 10.83 15.37
C GLN A 91 -7.17 10.08 14.11
N LEU A 92 -8.08 9.32 13.51
CA LEU A 92 -7.84 8.59 12.27
C LEU A 92 -7.60 9.52 11.09
N ARG A 93 -8.42 10.57 10.93
CA ARG A 93 -8.20 11.60 9.91
C ARG A 93 -6.84 12.26 10.04
N VAL A 94 -6.42 12.59 11.27
CA VAL A 94 -5.12 13.22 11.50
C VAL A 94 -3.96 12.25 11.24
N ALA A 95 -4.06 10.99 11.69
CA ALA A 95 -3.00 10.00 11.52
C ALA A 95 -2.82 9.53 10.06
N SER A 96 -3.87 9.60 9.26
CA SER A 96 -3.89 9.23 7.83
C SER A 96 -3.74 10.43 6.89
N SER A 97 -3.80 11.66 7.42
CA SER A 97 -3.56 12.88 6.65
C SER A 97 -2.10 12.98 6.22
N SER A 98 -1.88 13.23 4.93
CA SER A 98 -0.57 13.62 4.41
C SER A 98 -0.33 15.13 4.50
N GLN A 99 -1.33 15.91 4.95
CA GLN A 99 -1.19 17.35 5.15
C GLN A 99 -0.55 17.64 6.52
N PRO A 100 0.46 18.52 6.57
CA PRO A 100 1.07 18.96 7.81
C PRO A 100 0.06 19.77 8.64
N ALA A 101 0.12 19.63 9.97
CA ALA A 101 -0.68 20.45 10.85
C ALA A 101 -0.25 21.93 10.72
N ASP A 102 -1.21 22.82 10.48
CA ASP A 102 -0.96 24.27 10.48
C ASP A 102 -0.78 24.77 11.93
N LEU A 103 0.44 24.57 12.42
CA LEU A 103 0.84 24.93 13.78
C LEU A 103 0.72 26.43 14.02
N ALA A 104 0.98 27.27 13.01
CA ALA A 104 0.90 28.71 13.13
C ALA A 104 -0.55 29.17 13.38
N ARG A 105 -1.52 28.57 12.68
CA ARG A 105 -2.94 28.83 12.95
C ARG A 105 -3.38 28.28 14.31
N LEU A 106 -2.93 27.10 14.70
CA LEU A 106 -3.28 26.48 16.00
C LEU A 106 -2.74 27.30 17.19
N ILE A 107 -1.51 27.79 17.10
CA ILE A 107 -0.91 28.64 18.12
C ILE A 107 -1.69 29.96 18.26
N ARG A 108 -2.10 30.56 17.14
CA ARG A 108 -2.93 31.79 17.13
C ARG A 108 -4.33 31.59 17.68
N ALA A 109 -4.93 30.41 17.45
CA ALA A 109 -6.29 30.08 17.91
C ALA A 109 -6.34 29.61 19.37
N LYS A 110 -5.18 29.35 20.01
CA LYS A 110 -5.12 28.89 21.39
C LYS A 110 -5.49 30.04 22.33
N GLN A 111 -6.71 30.02 22.87
CA GLN A 111 -7.07 30.89 23.99
C GLN A 111 -6.30 30.42 25.24
N LEU A 112 -5.44 31.30 25.75
CA LEU A 112 -4.81 31.14 27.06
C LEU A 112 -5.93 31.24 28.11
N GLN A 113 -6.30 30.11 28.70
CA GLN A 113 -7.11 30.08 29.91
C GLN A 113 -6.17 30.51 31.06
N PRO A 114 -6.36 31.67 31.68
CA PRO A 114 -5.57 32.03 32.84
C PRO A 114 -5.90 31.07 33.97
N SER A 115 -4.88 30.47 34.55
CA SER A 115 -5.00 29.71 35.80
C SER A 115 -5.38 30.67 36.94
N HIS A 116 -6.32 30.24 37.76
CA HIS A 116 -6.84 30.98 38.92
C HIS A 116 -5.90 30.96 40.12
#